data_AF-A0A9X2M7Q0-F1
#
_entry.id   AF-A0A9X2M7Q0-F1
#
_cell.length_a   1.000
_cell.length_b   1.000
_cell.length_c   1.000
_cell.angle_alpha   90.00
_cell.angle_beta   90.00
_cell.angle_gamma   90.00
#
_symmetry.space_group_name_H-M   'P 1'
#
loop_
_entity.id
_entity.type
_entity.pdbx_description
1 polymer ?
#
loop_
_entity_poly.entity_id
_entity_poly.type
_entity_poly.pdbx_seq_one_letter_code
_entity_poly.pdbx_strand_id
1 'polypeptide(L)'
;MGLRIENLKVCFKNAKINNFKYIGIKVWMADFEKCEVIINPIENFDKKLEYYQVAYNDDLTLKSAQDKVKIVGFTYGNSYQDIEDDLESLKIIF
;
A
#
# COMPACT_ATOMS: atom_id res chain seq x y z
N MET A 1 -5.69 4.03 -10.06
CA MET A 1 -4.35 4.61 -10.29
C MET A 1 -3.41 3.50 -10.73
N GLY A 2 -2.36 3.81 -11.50
CA GLY A 2 -1.34 2.80 -11.81
C GLY A 2 -0.55 2.37 -10.56
N LEU A 3 -0.05 1.14 -10.53
CA LEU A 3 0.77 0.64 -9.42
C LEU A 3 2.22 1.11 -9.58
N ARG A 4 2.53 2.30 -9.04
CA ARG A 4 3.88 2.89 -9.00
C ARG A 4 4.11 3.66 -7.71
N ILE A 5 5.37 3.83 -7.31
CA ILE A 5 5.75 4.56 -6.09
C ILE A 5 5.19 5.99 -6.05
N GLU A 6 5.14 6.68 -7.19
CA GLU A 6 4.57 8.03 -7.27
C GLU A 6 3.06 8.05 -6.95
N ASN A 7 2.31 7.02 -7.39
CA ASN A 7 0.89 6.92 -7.06
C ASN A 7 0.67 6.59 -5.57
N LEU A 8 1.59 5.83 -4.96
CA LEU A 8 1.59 5.60 -3.52
C LEU A 8 1.82 6.93 -2.76
N LYS A 9 2.78 7.76 -3.20
CA LYS A 9 3.00 9.09 -2.62
C LYS A 9 1.76 9.98 -2.71
N VAL A 10 1.08 9.98 -3.86
CA VAL A 10 -0.18 10.73 -4.05
C VAL A 10 -1.26 10.20 -3.11
N CYS A 11 -1.39 8.89 -2.94
CA CYS A 11 -2.32 8.27 -1.99
C CYS A 11 -2.06 8.76 -0.56
N PHE A 12 -0.81 8.72 -0.08
CA PHE A 12 -0.44 9.23 1.25
C PHE A 12 -0.72 10.72 1.41
N LYS A 13 -0.36 11.53 0.41
CA LYS A 13 -0.61 12.98 0.41
C LYS A 13 -2.10 13.29 0.52
N ASN A 14 -2.93 12.63 -0.29
CA ASN A 14 -4.37 12.84 -0.29
C ASN A 14 -5.01 12.40 1.02
N ALA A 15 -4.60 11.24 1.56
CA ALA A 15 -5.06 10.76 2.86
C ALA A 15 -4.78 11.79 3.98
N LYS A 16 -3.56 12.33 4.01
CA LYS A 16 -3.12 13.32 5.00
C LYS A 16 -3.84 14.66 4.86
N ILE A 17 -3.97 15.19 3.64
CA ILE A 17 -4.67 16.47 3.38
C ILE A 17 -6.14 16.40 3.80
N ASN A 18 -6.78 15.26 3.57
CA ASN A 18 -8.20 15.05 3.90
C ASN A 18 -8.42 14.44 5.29
N ASN A 19 -7.37 14.32 6.12
CA ASN A 19 -7.42 13.83 7.49
C ASN A 19 -8.06 12.42 7.64
N PHE A 20 -7.79 11.52 6.68
CA PHE A 20 -8.18 10.12 6.79
C PHE A 20 -7.37 9.42 7.88
N LYS A 21 -8.03 8.53 8.64
CA LYS A 21 -7.41 7.86 9.79
C LYS A 21 -6.38 6.80 9.40
N TYR A 22 -6.55 6.15 8.25
CA TYR A 22 -5.77 4.97 7.88
C TYR A 22 -5.34 4.98 6.41
N ILE A 23 -4.20 4.36 6.16
CA ILE A 23 -3.76 3.90 4.85
C ILE A 23 -3.64 2.38 4.90
N GLY A 24 -4.23 1.73 3.90
CA GLY A 24 -4.12 0.30 3.67
C GLY A 24 -3.17 -0.01 2.53
N ILE A 25 -2.32 -1.03 2.71
CA ILE A 25 -1.38 -1.53 1.72
C ILE A 25 -1.62 -3.02 1.53
N LYS A 26 -1.96 -3.45 0.31
CA LYS A 26 -2.10 -4.86 -0.07
C LYS A 26 -0.77 -5.37 -0.61
N VAL A 27 -0.22 -6.39 0.02
CA VAL A 27 1.09 -6.96 -0.32
C VAL A 27 0.90 -8.38 -0.83
N TRP A 28 1.44 -8.66 -2.00
CA TRP A 28 1.60 -10.00 -2.54
C TRP A 28 2.97 -10.54 -2.18
N MET A 29 3.01 -11.82 -1.82
CA MET A 29 4.23 -12.56 -1.49
C MET A 29 4.19 -13.93 -2.19
N ALA A 30 5.29 -14.31 -2.84
CA ALA A 30 5.32 -15.48 -3.74
C ALA A 30 4.94 -16.81 -3.07
N ASP A 31 5.26 -16.97 -1.79
CA ASP A 31 5.09 -18.23 -1.07
C ASP A 31 3.72 -18.35 -0.35
N PHE A 32 2.81 -17.38 -0.54
CA PHE A 32 1.54 -17.31 0.17
C PHE A 32 0.34 -17.25 -0.77
N GLU A 33 -0.72 -18.01 -0.44
CA GLU A 33 -1.93 -18.09 -1.25
C GLU A 33 -2.75 -16.80 -1.27
N LYS A 34 -2.67 -16.01 -0.20
CA LYS A 34 -3.43 -14.76 -0.03
C LYS A 34 -2.48 -13.59 0.21
N CYS A 35 -2.87 -12.44 -0.33
CA CYS A 35 -2.22 -11.18 0.01
C CYS A 35 -2.45 -10.82 1.47
N GLU A 36 -1.47 -10.13 2.05
CA GLU A 36 -1.61 -9.47 3.34
C GLU A 36 -2.08 -8.03 3.16
N VAL A 37 -2.76 -7.49 4.17
CA VAL A 37 -3.13 -6.07 4.26
C VAL A 37 -2.46 -5.45 5.47
N ILE A 38 -1.63 -4.43 5.24
CA ILE A 38 -0.97 -3.64 6.28
C ILE A 38 -1.72 -2.31 6.43
N ILE A 39 -2.31 -2.08 7.60
CA ILE A 39 -3.02 -0.84 7.91
C ILE A 39 -2.14 0.03 8.80
N ASN A 40 -1.88 1.26 8.36
CA ASN A 40 -1.08 2.23 9.10
C ASN A 40 -1.98 3.39 9.53
N PRO A 41 -1.94 3.82 10.81
CA PRO A 41 -2.69 4.99 11.28
C PRO A 41 -2.01 6.30 10.85
N ILE A 42 -2.76 7.40 10.86
CA ILE A 42 -2.33 8.73 10.39
C ILE A 42 -1.02 9.21 11.02
N GLU A 43 -0.78 8.90 12.30
CA GLU A 43 0.43 9.25 13.04
C GLU A 43 1.70 8.62 12.43
N ASN A 44 1.54 7.54 11.67
CA ASN A 44 2.64 6.81 11.04
C ASN A 44 2.83 7.14 9.56
N PHE A 45 1.99 7.99 8.95
CA PHE A 45 2.00 8.21 7.50
C PHE A 45 3.37 8.65 6.98
N ASP A 46 4.00 9.66 7.58
CA ASP A 46 5.26 10.20 7.07
C ASP A 46 6.39 9.16 7.13
N LYS A 47 6.56 8.51 8.29
CA LYS A 47 7.61 7.48 8.48
C LYS A 47 7.37 6.25 7.61
N LYS A 48 6.12 5.85 7.42
CA LYS A 48 5.79 4.71 6.55
C LYS A 48 6.03 5.05 5.08
N LEU A 49 5.69 6.26 4.63
CA LEU A 49 5.98 6.69 3.27
C LEU A 49 7.48 6.76 3.01
N GLU A 50 8.28 7.27 3.95
CA GLU A 50 9.75 7.25 3.88
C GLU A 50 10.27 5.80 3.73
N TYR A 51 9.82 4.90 4.59
CA TYR A 51 10.18 3.48 4.51
C TYR A 51 9.86 2.88 3.14
N TYR A 52 8.65 3.11 2.60
CA TYR A 52 8.27 2.55 1.30
C TYR A 52 9.14 3.10 0.16
N GLN A 53 9.46 4.40 0.17
CA GLN A 53 10.34 5.00 -0.84
C GLN A 53 11.76 4.44 -0.82
N VAL A 54 12.28 4.12 0.37
CA VAL A 54 13.61 3.53 0.53
C VAL A 54 13.62 2.05 0.17
N ALA A 55 12.66 1.28 0.68
CA ALA A 55 12.66 -0.18 0.59
C ALA A 55 12.16 -0.72 -0.76
N TYR A 56 11.33 0.02 -1.50
CA TYR A 56 10.71 -0.46 -2.74
C TYR A 56 11.27 0.24 -3.98
N ASN A 57 11.22 -0.46 -5.11
CA ASN A 57 11.48 0.07 -6.44
C ASN A 57 10.27 0.88 -6.95
N ASP A 58 10.45 1.55 -8.09
CA ASP A 58 9.40 2.38 -8.71
C ASP A 58 8.12 1.60 -9.07
N ASP A 59 8.28 0.31 -9.38
CA ASP A 59 7.20 -0.63 -9.71
C ASP A 59 6.61 -1.33 -8.48
N LEU A 60 7.00 -0.89 -7.28
CA LEU A 60 6.56 -1.40 -6.00
C LEU A 60 7.00 -2.84 -5.67
N THR A 61 8.05 -3.35 -6.31
CA THR A 61 8.77 -4.55 -5.85
C THR A 61 9.71 -4.20 -4.70
N LEU A 62 9.81 -5.08 -3.70
CA LEU A 62 10.71 -4.89 -2.56
C LEU A 62 12.17 -5.12 -3.00
N LYS A 63 13.05 -4.14 -2.75
CA LYS A 63 14.47 -4.20 -3.20
C LYS A 63 15.24 -5.40 -2.63
N SER A 64 15.01 -5.75 -1.37
CA SER A 64 15.70 -6.86 -0.70
C SER A 64 15.12 -8.25 -1.03
N ALA A 65 13.96 -8.31 -1.68
CA ALA A 65 13.29 -9.55 -2.05
C ALA A 65 12.63 -9.40 -3.41
N GLN A 66 13.45 -9.00 -4.40
CA GLN A 66 13.00 -8.79 -5.77
C GLN A 66 12.30 -10.04 -6.30
N ASP A 67 11.22 -9.84 -7.05
CA ASP A 67 10.33 -10.87 -7.59
C ASP A 67 9.57 -11.75 -6.56
N LYS A 68 9.77 -11.50 -5.25
CA LYS A 68 9.09 -12.25 -4.19
C LYS A 68 8.07 -11.46 -3.41
N VAL A 69 8.24 -10.14 -3.30
CA VAL A 69 7.34 -9.26 -2.54
C VAL A 69 7.01 -8.02 -3.37
N LYS A 70 5.71 -7.73 -3.51
CA LYS A 70 5.22 -6.59 -4.27
C LYS A 70 3.99 -5.96 -3.60
N ILE A 71 3.94 -4.63 -3.54
CA ILE A 71 2.69 -3.93 -3.20
C ILE A 71 1.79 -3.98 -4.45
N VAL A 72 0.64 -4.61 -4.31
CA VAL A 72 -0.33 -4.85 -5.41
C VAL A 72 -1.61 -4.03 -5.24
N GLY A 73 -1.73 -3.25 -4.18
CA GLY A 73 -2.84 -2.33 -3.96
C GLY A 73 -2.58 -1.40 -2.79
N PHE A 74 -3.19 -0.23 -2.82
CA PHE A 74 -3.17 0.71 -1.71
C PHE A 74 -4.41 1.62 -1.77
N THR A 75 -4.90 2.00 -0.60
CA THR A 75 -6.05 2.91 -0.43
C THR A 75 -5.94 3.66 0.90
N TYR A 76 -6.90 4.54 1.20
CA TYR A 76 -7.07 5.20 2.50
C TYR A 76 -8.53 5.19 2.94
N GLY A 77 -8.76 5.25 4.25
CA GLY A 77 -10.09 5.13 4.84
C GLY A 77 -10.16 5.64 6.28
N ASN A 78 -11.38 5.73 6.79
CA ASN A 78 -11.67 6.14 8.17
C ASN A 78 -12.01 4.95 9.09
N SER A 79 -12.16 3.76 8.53
CA SER A 79 -12.35 2.51 9.24
C SER A 79 -11.50 1.39 8.62
N TYR A 80 -11.36 0.26 9.30
CA TYR A 80 -10.72 -0.93 8.70
C TYR A 80 -11.61 -1.57 7.63
N GLN A 81 -12.94 -1.45 7.75
CA GLN A 81 -13.87 -1.94 6.74
C GLN A 81 -13.69 -1.18 5.41
N ASP A 82 -13.53 0.14 5.45
CA ASP A 82 -13.28 0.95 4.25
C ASP A 82 -12.05 0.43 3.48
N ILE A 83 -11.00 0.04 4.21
CA ILE A 83 -9.77 -0.50 3.63
C ILE A 83 -10.01 -1.88 3.02
N GLU A 84 -10.74 -2.75 3.73
CA GLU A 84 -11.07 -4.09 3.25
C GLU A 84 -11.91 -4.05 1.99
N ASP A 85 -13.01 -3.29 1.99
CA ASP A 85 -13.95 -3.14 0.87
C ASP A 85 -13.23 -2.68 -0.41
N ASP A 86 -12.33 -1.70 -0.28
CA ASP A 86 -11.54 -1.17 -1.39
C ASP A 86 -10.50 -2.18 -1.91
N LEU A 87 -9.84 -2.94 -1.03
CA LEU A 87 -8.70 -3.80 -1.40
C LEU A 87 -9.10 -5.23 -1.77
N GLU A 88 -10.19 -5.78 -1.25
CA GLU A 88 -10.67 -7.12 -1.61
C GLU A 88 -11.11 -7.19 -3.07
N SER A 89 -11.75 -6.13 -3.57
CA SER A 89 -12.26 -6.07 -4.95
C SER A 89 -11.17 -6.01 -6.03
N LEU A 90 -9.92 -5.71 -5.65
CA LEU A 90 -8.79 -5.60 -6.58
C LEU A 90 -8.29 -6.96 -7.04
N LYS A 91 -8.57 -7.27 -8.32
CA LYS A 91 -7.94 -8.39 -9.05
C LYS A 91 -6.45 -8.09 -9.24
N ILE A 92 -5.61 -9.04 -8.84
CA ILE A 92 -4.17 -8.97 -9.09
C ILE A 92 -3.94 -9.34 -10.56
N ILE A 93 -3.34 -8.43 -11.32
CA ILE A 93 -2.93 -8.66 -12.71
C ILE A 93 -1.41 -8.61 -12.70
N PHE A 94 -0.77 -9.75 -12.99
CA PHE A 94 0.67 -9.89 -13.09
C PHE A 94 1.16 -9.52 -14.49
#